data_AF-K4AKC9-F1
#
_entry.id   AF-K4AKC9-F1
#
_cell.length_a   1.000
_cell.length_b   1.000
_cell.length_c   1.000
_cell.angle_alpha   90.00
_cell.angle_beta   90.00
_cell.angle_gamma   90.00
#
_symmetry.space_group_name_H-M   'P 1'
#
loop_
_entity.id
_entity.type
_entity.pdbx_description
1 polymer ?
#
loop_
_entity_poly.entity_id
_entity_poly.type
_entity_poly.pdbx_seq_one_letter_code
_entity_poly.pdbx_strand_id
1 'polypeptide(L)'
;MMDYRFVYKDVEGTSTQWGDSQRRLGNLPPKPEPFKSPAFAPKVEADEQPKSKEWLDAREPEELEELEDDLDDDRFLEQYRKMRLAELREAAKAARFGSLVPITGSDFVREVSQAPSDIWVIQTEYGI
;
A
#
# COMPACT_ATOMS: atom_id res chain seq x y z
N MET A 1 -67.02 1.38 19.30
CA MET A 1 -65.96 2.02 20.11
C MET A 1 -64.73 1.17 19.89
N MET A 2 -63.68 1.72 19.26
CA MET A 2 -62.49 0.93 18.91
C MET A 2 -61.56 0.91 20.12
N ASP A 3 -61.34 -0.27 20.71
CA ASP A 3 -60.45 -0.46 21.85
C ASP A 3 -58.99 -0.36 21.40
N TYR A 4 -58.43 0.84 21.46
CA TYR A 4 -57.01 1.08 21.23
C TYR A 4 -56.19 0.60 22.44
N ARG A 5 -55.77 -0.67 22.43
CA ARG A 5 -54.76 -1.18 23.38
C ARG A 5 -53.36 -0.84 22.86
N PHE A 6 -52.79 0.26 23.34
CA PHE A 6 -51.39 0.62 23.09
C PHE A 6 -50.46 -0.37 23.82
N VAL A 7 -49.71 -1.16 23.06
CA VAL A 7 -48.63 -2.00 23.60
C VAL A 7 -47.34 -1.19 23.48
N TYR A 8 -46.89 -0.61 24.59
CA TYR A 8 -45.57 0.03 24.64
C TYR A 8 -44.49 -1.04 24.56
N LYS A 9 -43.68 -0.96 23.50
CA LYS A 9 -42.40 -1.64 23.37
C LYS A 9 -41.30 -0.67 23.75
N ASP A 10 -40.22 -1.17 24.34
CA ASP A 10 -39.02 -0.37 24.57
C ASP A 10 -38.37 0.04 23.24
N VAL A 11 -37.39 0.96 23.32
CA VAL A 11 -36.64 1.50 22.16
C VAL A 11 -35.96 0.39 21.35
N GLU A 12 -35.77 -0.77 21.96
CA GLU A 12 -35.13 -1.97 21.42
C GLU A 12 -36.13 -3.07 21.03
N GLY A 13 -37.45 -2.83 21.12
CA GLY A 13 -38.52 -3.75 20.69
C GLY A 13 -38.65 -5.07 21.47
N THR A 14 -37.87 -5.27 22.52
CA THR A 14 -37.58 -6.56 23.15
C THR A 14 -38.29 -6.78 24.48
N SER A 15 -38.97 -5.77 25.03
CA SER A 15 -39.73 -5.90 26.30
C SER A 15 -41.08 -5.18 26.27
N THR A 16 -41.99 -5.56 27.17
CA THR A 16 -43.22 -4.82 27.49
C THR A 16 -43.14 -4.30 28.93
N GLN A 17 -43.90 -3.26 29.26
CA GLN A 17 -43.92 -2.69 30.63
C GLN A 17 -44.23 -3.73 31.72
N TRP A 18 -45.04 -4.74 31.39
CA TRP A 18 -45.32 -5.87 32.28
C TRP A 18 -44.08 -6.72 32.56
N GLY A 19 -43.33 -7.07 31.50
CA GLY A 19 -42.10 -7.85 31.63
C GLY A 19 -41.03 -7.12 32.46
N ASP A 20 -40.89 -5.81 32.28
CA ASP A 20 -39.94 -5.00 33.05
C ASP A 20 -40.34 -4.90 34.52
N SER A 21 -41.64 -4.77 34.80
CA SER A 21 -42.17 -4.77 36.17
C SER A 21 -41.89 -6.10 36.87
N GLN A 22 -42.05 -7.23 36.18
CA GLN A 22 -41.75 -8.54 36.77
C GLN A 22 -40.25 -8.78 36.97
N ARG A 23 -39.37 -8.28 36.08
CA ARG A 23 -37.90 -8.31 36.31
C ARG A 23 -37.50 -7.45 37.50
N ARG A 24 -38.08 -6.25 37.65
CA ARG A 24 -37.85 -5.37 38.81
C ARG A 24 -38.28 -6.01 40.13
N LEU A 25 -39.33 -6.83 40.10
CA LEU A 25 -39.82 -7.61 41.24
C LEU A 25 -39.04 -8.93 41.46
N GLY A 26 -38.06 -9.25 40.62
CA GLY A 26 -37.24 -10.46 40.74
C GLY A 26 -37.87 -11.76 40.23
N ASN A 27 -39.04 -11.69 39.57
CA ASN A 27 -39.78 -12.86 39.10
C ASN A 27 -39.33 -13.38 37.72
N LEU A 28 -38.62 -12.56 36.94
CA LEU A 28 -38.07 -12.91 35.62
C LEU A 28 -36.55 -12.66 35.61
N PRO A 29 -35.79 -13.47 34.85
CA PRO A 29 -34.35 -13.27 34.69
C PRO A 29 -34.01 -11.91 34.05
N PRO A 30 -32.81 -11.37 34.32
CA PRO A 30 -32.35 -10.11 33.74
C PRO A 30 -32.34 -10.19 32.21
N LYS A 31 -32.65 -9.05 31.57
CA LYS A 31 -32.73 -8.96 30.10
C LYS A 31 -31.34 -9.20 29.49
N PRO A 32 -31.22 -9.96 28.38
CA PRO A 32 -29.96 -10.06 27.66
C PRO A 32 -29.51 -8.67 27.21
N GLU A 33 -28.19 -8.43 27.25
CA GLU A 33 -27.64 -7.16 26.80
C GLU A 33 -28.04 -6.91 25.33
N PRO A 34 -28.45 -5.68 24.99
CA PRO A 34 -28.81 -5.36 23.63
C PRO A 34 -27.61 -5.55 22.72
N PHE A 35 -27.83 -6.26 21.62
CA PHE A 35 -26.84 -6.42 20.57
C PHE A 35 -26.52 -5.04 19.99
N LYS A 36 -25.34 -4.53 20.30
CA LYS A 36 -24.81 -3.32 19.66
C LYS A 36 -24.18 -3.76 18.35
N SER A 37 -24.81 -3.42 17.23
CA SER A 37 -24.16 -3.51 15.92
C SER A 37 -22.80 -2.80 16.01
N PRO A 38 -21.74 -3.32 15.37
CA PRO A 38 -20.49 -2.59 15.27
C PRO A 38 -20.76 -1.20 14.66
N ALA A 39 -20.02 -0.19 15.14
CA ALA A 39 -20.13 1.17 14.62
C ALA A 39 -19.98 1.14 13.08
N PHE A 40 -20.82 1.90 12.39
CA PHE A 40 -20.74 2.03 10.93
C PHE A 40 -19.33 2.50 10.56
N ALA A 41 -18.52 1.60 10.01
CA ALA A 41 -17.30 1.95 9.32
C ALA A 41 -17.67 2.23 7.86
N PRO A 42 -17.43 3.43 7.32
CA PRO A 42 -17.55 3.62 5.88
C PRO A 42 -16.64 2.60 5.22
N LYS A 43 -17.21 1.76 4.35
CA LYS A 43 -16.40 0.99 3.42
C LYS A 43 -15.75 2.03 2.54
N VAL A 44 -14.49 2.35 2.80
CA VAL A 44 -13.68 3.09 1.84
C VAL A 44 -13.67 2.19 0.62
N GLU A 45 -14.41 2.56 -0.42
CA GLU A 45 -14.35 1.82 -1.67
C GLU A 45 -12.88 1.81 -2.10
N ALA A 46 -12.39 0.66 -2.57
CA ALA A 46 -10.97 0.49 -2.86
C ALA A 46 -10.43 1.54 -3.86
N ASP A 47 -11.35 2.13 -4.64
CA ASP A 47 -11.09 3.18 -5.63
C ASP A 47 -10.80 4.57 -5.03
N GLU A 48 -11.17 4.84 -3.77
CA GLU A 48 -10.87 6.12 -3.10
C GLU A 48 -9.55 6.11 -2.30
N GLN A 49 -8.85 4.97 -2.25
CA GLN A 49 -7.58 4.90 -1.55
C GLN A 49 -6.45 5.44 -2.44
N PRO A 50 -5.50 6.21 -1.88
CA PRO A 50 -4.34 6.67 -2.62
C PRO A 50 -3.58 5.46 -3.17
N LYS A 51 -3.37 5.44 -4.48
CA LYS A 51 -2.77 4.33 -5.21
C LYS A 51 -1.33 4.13 -4.72
N SER A 52 -1.09 3.10 -3.92
CA SER A 52 0.21 2.86 -3.27
C SER A 52 1.23 2.24 -4.24
N LYS A 53 2.52 2.20 -3.84
CA LYS A 53 3.57 1.53 -4.61
C LYS A 53 3.24 0.07 -4.91
N GLU A 54 2.73 -0.65 -3.92
CA GLU A 54 2.35 -2.07 -4.04
C GLU A 54 1.17 -2.27 -4.98
N TRP A 55 0.25 -1.31 -5.05
CA TRP A 55 -0.89 -1.31 -5.97
C TRP A 55 -0.45 -1.13 -7.42
N LEU A 56 0.57 -0.29 -7.66
CA LEU A 56 1.14 -0.05 -8.99
C LEU A 56 2.00 -1.25 -9.45
N ASP A 57 2.81 -1.81 -8.55
CA ASP A 57 3.70 -2.94 -8.87
C ASP A 57 2.92 -4.26 -9.09
N ALA A 58 1.65 -4.34 -8.67
CA ALA A 58 0.80 -5.53 -8.83
C ALA A 58 -0.07 -5.53 -10.10
N ARG A 59 -0.10 -4.44 -10.87
CA ARG A 59 -0.89 -4.31 -12.11
C ARG A 59 -0.06 -4.63 -13.35
N GLU A 60 -0.72 -5.16 -14.36
CA GLU A 60 -0.10 -5.43 -15.66
C GLU A 60 0.08 -4.13 -16.46
N PRO A 61 1.08 -4.05 -17.36
CA PRO A 61 1.39 -2.83 -18.10
C PRO A 61 0.21 -2.32 -18.95
N GLU A 62 -0.63 -3.21 -19.48
CA GLU A 62 -1.82 -2.86 -20.28
C GLU A 62 -2.90 -2.19 -19.41
N GLU A 63 -3.08 -2.64 -18.16
CA GLU A 63 -4.02 -2.02 -17.22
C GLU A 63 -3.55 -0.63 -16.78
N LEU A 64 -2.22 -0.44 -16.66
CA LEU A 64 -1.63 0.84 -16.31
C LEU A 64 -1.80 1.88 -17.45
N GLU A 65 -1.75 1.46 -18.71
CA GLU A 65 -2.02 2.32 -19.88
C GLU A 65 -3.46 2.84 -19.89
N GLU A 66 -4.44 1.99 -19.57
CA GLU A 66 -5.85 2.41 -19.49
C GLU A 66 -6.11 3.41 -18.35
N LEU A 67 -5.27 3.38 -17.31
CA LEU A 67 -5.36 4.22 -16.12
C LEU A 67 -4.46 5.48 -16.21
N GLU A 68 -3.76 5.72 -17.32
CA GLU A 68 -2.78 6.82 -17.45
C GLU A 68 -3.38 8.20 -17.12
N ASP A 69 -4.56 8.51 -17.66
CA ASP A 69 -5.27 9.78 -17.43
C ASP A 69 -5.66 9.98 -15.94
N ASP A 70 -6.07 8.91 -15.25
CA ASP A 70 -6.45 8.94 -13.82
C ASP A 70 -5.24 8.90 -12.86
N LEU A 71 -4.05 8.63 -13.40
CA LEU A 71 -2.80 8.53 -12.65
C LEU A 71 -2.00 9.84 -12.73
N ASP A 72 -2.10 10.58 -13.83
CA ASP A 72 -1.31 11.80 -14.09
C ASP A 72 -1.65 12.97 -13.16
N ASP A 73 -2.87 13.03 -12.61
CA ASP A 73 -3.28 14.07 -11.65
C ASP A 73 -2.70 13.86 -10.23
N ASP A 74 -2.08 12.71 -9.97
CA ASP A 74 -1.68 12.33 -8.63
C ASP A 74 -0.21 12.71 -8.34
N ARG A 75 0.00 13.71 -7.48
CA ARG A 75 1.35 14.16 -7.04
C ARG A 75 2.23 13.03 -6.50
N PHE A 76 1.62 11.94 -6.06
CA PHE A 76 2.30 10.73 -5.62
C PHE A 76 3.02 10.02 -6.78
N LEU A 77 2.40 9.95 -7.95
CA LEU A 77 2.94 9.23 -9.11
C LEU A 77 4.19 9.90 -9.67
N GLU A 78 4.19 11.24 -9.78
CA GLU A 78 5.39 11.98 -10.20
C GLU A 78 6.58 11.71 -9.27
N GLN A 79 6.33 11.66 -7.97
CA GLN A 79 7.36 11.36 -6.97
C GLN A 79 7.84 9.91 -7.10
N TYR A 80 6.92 8.98 -7.30
CA TYR A 80 7.25 7.57 -7.52
C TYR A 80 8.11 7.37 -8.78
N ARG A 81 7.74 8.01 -9.90
CA ARG A 81 8.49 7.99 -11.15
C ARG A 81 9.91 8.55 -10.97
N LYS A 82 10.05 9.68 -10.27
CA LYS A 82 11.36 10.28 -9.95
C LYS A 82 12.21 9.34 -9.09
N MET A 83 11.61 8.71 -8.08
CA MET A 83 12.30 7.75 -7.21
C MET A 83 12.78 6.52 -7.99
N ARG A 84 11.91 5.89 -8.79
CA ARG A 84 12.27 4.74 -9.64
C ARG A 84 13.37 5.06 -10.65
N LEU A 85 13.30 6.23 -11.29
CA LEU A 85 14.33 6.66 -12.22
C LEU A 85 15.68 6.89 -11.52
N ALA A 86 15.69 7.37 -10.28
CA ALA A 86 16.90 7.50 -9.49
C ALA A 86 17.51 6.14 -9.14
N GLU A 87 16.68 5.19 -8.68
CA GLU A 87 17.09 3.80 -8.42
C GLU A 87 17.73 3.15 -9.66
N LEU A 88 17.07 3.26 -10.83
CA LEU A 88 17.60 2.71 -12.08
C LEU A 88 18.91 3.36 -12.49
N ARG A 89 19.06 4.69 -12.30
CA ARG A 89 20.32 5.40 -12.58
C ARG A 89 21.44 4.95 -11.65
N GLU A 90 21.13 4.67 -10.39
CA GLU A 90 22.10 4.18 -9.42
C GLU A 90 22.51 2.74 -9.73
N ALA A 91 21.56 1.86 -10.04
CA ALA A 91 21.82 0.49 -10.47
C ALA A 91 22.65 0.45 -11.77
N ALA A 92 22.34 1.33 -12.74
CA ALA A 92 23.13 1.45 -13.97
C ALA A 92 24.56 1.95 -13.72
N LYS A 93 24.77 2.82 -12.73
CA LYS A 93 26.12 3.23 -12.30
C LYS A 93 26.88 2.07 -11.69
N ALA A 94 26.22 1.23 -10.89
CA ALA A 94 26.84 0.04 -10.31
C ALA A 94 27.22 -0.99 -11.38
N ALA A 95 26.43 -1.11 -12.45
CA ALA A 95 26.73 -2.01 -13.58
C ALA A 95 27.79 -1.48 -14.57
N ARG A 96 28.45 -0.33 -14.30
CA ARG A 96 29.48 0.25 -15.20
C ARG A 96 30.68 -0.67 -15.42
N PHE A 97 30.99 -1.52 -14.46
CA PHE A 97 32.10 -2.46 -14.51
C PHE A 97 31.58 -3.86 -14.16
N GLY A 98 32.14 -4.89 -14.80
CA GLY A 98 31.62 -6.25 -14.63
C GLY A 98 32.25 -7.31 -15.54
N SER A 99 33.13 -6.90 -16.46
CA SER A 99 33.92 -7.78 -17.29
C SER A 99 35.40 -7.37 -17.25
N LEU A 100 36.29 -8.35 -17.42
CA LEU A 100 37.72 -8.11 -17.60
C LEU A 100 37.96 -7.80 -19.08
N VAL A 101 38.52 -6.63 -19.37
CA VAL A 101 38.87 -6.22 -20.74
C VAL A 101 40.37 -6.41 -20.93
N PRO A 102 40.81 -7.22 -21.92
CA PRO A 102 42.23 -7.34 -22.24
C PRO A 102 42.71 -6.03 -22.86
N ILE A 103 43.80 -5.48 -22.32
CA ILE A 103 44.43 -4.25 -22.81
C ILE A 103 45.83 -4.54 -23.35
N THR A 104 46.25 -3.77 -24.35
CA THR A 104 47.62 -3.82 -24.87
C THR A 104 48.51 -2.80 -24.17
N GLY A 105 49.83 -2.93 -24.31
CA GLY A 105 50.78 -1.97 -23.72
C GLY A 105 50.57 -0.53 -24.19
N SER A 106 50.10 -0.31 -25.42
CA SER A 106 49.77 1.03 -25.93
C SER A 106 48.52 1.62 -25.31
N ASP A 107 47.56 0.80 -24.88
CA ASP A 107 46.33 1.25 -24.24
C ASP A 107 46.50 1.53 -22.75
N PHE A 108 47.58 1.04 -22.13
CA PHE A 108 47.85 1.18 -20.69
C PHE A 108 47.81 2.64 -20.19
N VAL A 109 48.41 3.57 -20.94
CA VAL A 109 48.46 4.98 -20.54
C VAL A 109 47.05 5.57 -20.52
N ARG A 110 46.22 5.26 -21.52
CA ARG A 110 44.84 5.77 -21.61
C ARG A 110 43.94 5.15 -20.55
N GLU A 111 44.00 3.82 -20.40
CA GLU A 111 43.05 3.07 -19.58
C GLU A 111 43.43 3.06 -18.09
N VAL A 112 44.72 3.11 -17.75
CA VAL A 112 45.20 3.03 -16.36
C VAL A 112 45.74 4.36 -15.87
N SER A 113 46.63 5.00 -16.63
CA SER A 113 47.32 6.22 -16.15
C SER A 113 46.46 7.48 -16.26
N GLN A 114 45.51 7.53 -17.20
CA GLN A 114 44.61 8.66 -17.42
C GLN A 114 43.19 8.41 -16.87
N ALA A 115 43.01 7.35 -16.08
CA ALA A 115 41.72 7.07 -15.47
C ALA A 115 41.30 8.20 -14.50
N PRO A 116 40.00 8.57 -14.45
CA PRO A 116 39.47 9.51 -13.47
C PRO A 116 39.74 9.07 -12.04
N SER A 117 39.95 10.03 -11.13
CA SER A 117 40.23 9.75 -9.70
C SER A 117 39.10 9.04 -8.95
N ASP A 118 37.90 8.99 -9.54
CA ASP A 118 36.70 8.33 -9.00
C ASP A 118 36.60 6.84 -9.42
N ILE A 119 37.58 6.32 -10.16
CA ILE A 119 37.57 4.95 -10.70
C ILE A 119 38.81 4.19 -10.22
N TRP A 120 38.60 3.03 -9.59
CA TRP A 120 39.67 2.11 -9.21
C TRP A 120 39.99 1.17 -10.37
N VAL A 121 41.25 1.18 -10.82
CA VAL A 121 41.73 0.31 -11.90
C VAL A 121 42.59 -0.79 -11.32
N ILE A 122 42.27 -2.05 -11.64
CA ILE A 122 43.03 -3.24 -11.25
C ILE A 122 43.54 -3.90 -12.52
N GLN A 123 44.87 -3.98 -12.67
CA GLN A 123 45.51 -4.70 -13.77
C GLN A 123 46.03 -6.04 -13.25
N THR A 124 45.78 -7.10 -14.01
CA THR A 124 46.45 -8.40 -13.83
C THR A 124 47.32 -8.69 -15.05
N GLU A 125 48.59 -8.97 -14.80
CA GLU A 125 49.51 -9.47 -15.82
C GLU A 125 49.47 -11.00 -15.79
N TYR A 126 49.22 -11.61 -16.95
CA TYR A 126 49.33 -13.05 -17.12
C TYR A 126 50.66 -13.34 -17.80
N GLY A 127 51.62 -13.85 -17.04
CA GLY A 127 52.87 -14.38 -17.57
C GLY A 127 52.62 -15.73 -18.24
N ILE A 128 53.20 -15.94 -19.42
CA ILE A 128 53.27 -17.24 -20.10
C ILE A 128 54.47 -18.01 -19.56
#